data_AF-A0A971ITD5-F1
#
_entry.id   AF-A0A971ITD5-F1
#
_cell.length_a   1.000
_cell.length_b   1.000
_cell.length_c   1.000
_cell.angle_alpha   90.00
_cell.angle_beta   90.00
_cell.angle_gamma   90.00
#
_symmetry.space_group_name_H-M   'P 1'
#
loop_
_entity.id
_entity.type
_entity.pdbx_description
1 polymer ?
#
loop_
_entity_poly.entity_id
_entity_poly.type
_entity_poly.pdbx_seq_one_letter_code
_entity_poly.pdbx_strand_id
1 'polypeptide(L)'
;MLKINYLISGGIITNYNCSSKCRHCVYASSPGWPKDYMTASVADEVFSLLKKLGCHTVHIGGGEPLLRLEKLIPVLESAARNNIGIDYIETNASWFKDEQSAVHVLKELMGHNVHTLLISIDPFHNEYIPFCKVKGLMEACSRVNMGVFPWLMEFWSDLASMDDKKPHSLEEYSRRFGKNYIISLPSRYGLNLRGRALETYKPMMRKDSYERIVKRSAPCRLLSGVHHFHVDLYGNFIPQSCSGLSIKFSELFKGADPDKYTVFYRLETAGIKGLADLAVQEYGYKPKPQYAGQCDLCQDIRSFLALEVEEAFPDLQPAGFYRFI
;
A
#
# COMPACT_ATOMS: atom_id res chain seq x y z
N MET A 1 22.78 7.82 5.84
CA MET A 1 22.78 6.58 5.05
C MET A 1 21.91 5.55 5.76
N LEU A 2 20.75 5.24 5.18
CA LEU A 2 19.85 4.20 5.63
C LEU A 2 20.54 2.85 5.48
N LYS A 3 20.88 2.27 6.62
CA LYS A 3 21.39 0.91 6.74
C LYS A 3 20.46 0.16 7.69
N ILE A 4 19.85 -0.91 7.20
CA ILE A 4 18.95 -1.74 8.00
C ILE A 4 19.72 -3.01 8.38
N ASN A 5 19.90 -3.22 9.69
CA ASN A 5 20.58 -4.41 10.21
C ASN A 5 19.60 -5.44 10.77
N TYR A 6 18.33 -5.08 10.93
CA TYR A 6 17.30 -5.95 11.47
C TYR A 6 15.90 -5.48 11.03
N LEU A 7 15.02 -6.43 10.72
CA LEU A 7 13.63 -6.20 10.36
C LEU A 7 12.73 -7.10 11.20
N ILE A 8 11.63 -6.54 11.69
CA ILE A 8 10.73 -7.23 12.63
C ILE A 8 9.52 -7.82 11.89
N SER A 9 8.70 -6.94 11.31
CA SER A 9 7.48 -7.31 10.59
C SER A 9 7.31 -6.43 9.36
N GLY A 10 6.83 -7.02 8.28
CA GLY A 10 6.60 -6.32 7.02
C GLY A 10 5.78 -7.15 6.04
N GLY A 11 5.43 -6.53 4.93
CA GLY A 11 4.59 -7.14 3.90
C GLY A 11 5.30 -7.33 2.56
N ILE A 12 4.84 -8.31 1.79
CA ILE A 12 5.21 -8.46 0.39
C ILE A 12 4.08 -7.98 -0.49
N ILE A 13 4.34 -6.97 -1.31
CA ILE A 13 3.42 -6.48 -2.34
C ILE A 13 3.67 -7.30 -3.60
N THR A 14 2.88 -8.35 -3.83
CA THR A 14 3.14 -9.32 -4.90
C THR A 14 2.76 -8.81 -6.29
N ASN A 15 1.92 -7.78 -6.36
CA ASN A 15 1.48 -7.11 -7.57
C ASN A 15 0.89 -5.74 -7.22
N TYR A 16 0.53 -4.93 -8.21
CA TYR A 16 -0.27 -3.70 -8.01
C TYR A 16 -1.62 -3.73 -8.74
N ASN A 17 -1.92 -4.80 -9.48
CA ASN A 17 -3.21 -5.01 -10.13
C ASN A 17 -4.30 -5.29 -9.09
N CYS A 18 -5.35 -4.49 -9.09
CA CYS A 18 -6.46 -4.67 -8.17
C CYS A 18 -7.78 -4.58 -8.92
N SER A 19 -8.80 -5.28 -8.47
CA SER A 19 -10.17 -5.14 -8.98
C SER A 19 -10.80 -3.79 -8.62
N SER A 20 -10.20 -3.05 -7.69
CA SER A 20 -10.72 -1.79 -7.15
C SER A 20 -9.73 -0.64 -7.29
N LYS A 21 -10.24 0.58 -7.42
CA LYS A 21 -9.46 1.83 -7.34
C LYS A 21 -9.82 2.61 -6.06
N CYS A 22 -9.79 1.91 -4.91
CA CYS A 22 -10.26 2.44 -3.62
C CYS A 22 -9.63 3.81 -3.31
N ARG A 23 -10.47 4.76 -2.85
CA ARG A 23 -10.08 6.12 -2.52
C ARG A 23 -9.04 6.23 -1.41
N HIS A 24 -8.94 5.25 -0.50
CA HIS A 24 -7.95 5.26 0.58
C HIS A 24 -6.62 4.57 0.25
N CYS A 25 -6.51 3.94 -0.93
CA CYS A 25 -5.37 3.06 -1.23
C CYS A 25 -4.06 3.83 -1.26
N VAL A 26 -3.17 3.49 -0.32
CA VAL A 26 -1.85 4.14 -0.20
C VAL A 26 -0.90 3.74 -1.33
N TYR A 27 -1.05 2.55 -1.92
CA TYR A 27 -0.18 2.03 -3.00
C TYR A 27 -0.63 2.41 -4.41
N ALA A 28 -1.73 3.15 -4.53
CA ALA A 28 -2.34 3.49 -5.81
C ALA A 28 -2.66 2.28 -6.71
N SER A 29 -2.83 1.07 -6.15
CA SER A 29 -3.25 -0.14 -6.88
C SER A 29 -4.56 0.07 -7.64
N SER A 30 -4.74 -0.54 -8.80
CA SER A 30 -5.91 -0.29 -9.64
C SER A 30 -6.08 -1.37 -10.72
N PRO A 31 -7.26 -1.45 -11.37
CA PRO A 31 -7.45 -2.35 -12.51
C PRO A 31 -6.57 -2.00 -13.71
N GLY A 32 -6.11 -0.75 -13.79
CA GLY A 32 -5.27 -0.24 -14.87
C GLY A 32 -3.80 -0.59 -14.73
N TRP A 33 -3.34 -1.08 -13.58
CA TRP A 33 -1.98 -1.57 -13.43
C TRP A 33 -1.74 -2.79 -14.33
N PRO A 34 -0.52 -2.93 -14.89
CA PRO A 34 -0.10 -4.17 -15.52
C PRO A 34 -0.41 -5.39 -14.63
N LYS A 35 -0.69 -6.52 -15.27
CA LYS A 35 -0.94 -7.80 -14.59
C LYS A 35 0.36 -8.54 -14.28
N ASP A 36 1.43 -7.80 -14.03
CA ASP A 36 2.69 -8.36 -13.57
C ASP A 36 2.53 -8.84 -12.12
N TYR A 37 3.42 -9.75 -11.75
CA TYR A 37 3.39 -10.42 -10.47
C TYR A 37 4.83 -10.73 -10.06
N MET A 38 5.08 -10.79 -8.76
CA MET A 38 6.37 -11.18 -8.22
C MET A 38 6.77 -12.54 -8.77
N THR A 39 7.96 -12.61 -9.37
CA THR A 39 8.51 -13.87 -9.87
C THR A 39 9.12 -14.69 -8.73
N ALA A 40 9.21 -16.01 -8.89
CA ALA A 40 9.87 -16.87 -7.91
C ALA A 40 11.33 -16.45 -7.65
N SER A 41 12.06 -16.01 -8.69
CA SER A 41 13.45 -15.54 -8.54
C SER A 41 13.55 -14.30 -7.64
N VAL A 42 12.70 -13.30 -7.87
CA VAL A 42 12.64 -12.10 -7.01
C VAL A 42 12.18 -12.46 -5.60
N ALA A 43 11.20 -13.35 -5.47
CA ALA A 43 10.72 -13.82 -4.18
C ALA A 43 11.84 -14.54 -3.39
N ASP A 44 12.59 -15.44 -4.02
CA ASP A 44 13.72 -16.13 -3.40
C ASP A 44 14.81 -15.14 -2.95
N GLU A 45 15.15 -14.14 -3.76
CA GLU A 45 16.08 -13.08 -3.37
C GLU A 45 15.58 -12.33 -2.14
N VAL A 46 14.33 -11.84 -2.19
CA VAL A 46 13.72 -11.04 -1.12
C VAL A 46 13.62 -11.85 0.18
N PHE A 47 13.13 -13.09 0.14
CA PHE A 47 12.98 -13.93 1.33
C PHE A 47 14.33 -14.34 1.91
N SER A 48 15.34 -14.62 1.08
CA SER A 48 16.70 -14.88 1.55
C SER A 48 17.28 -13.67 2.31
N LEU A 49 17.04 -12.46 1.78
CA LEU A 49 17.47 -11.22 2.42
C LEU A 49 16.70 -10.95 3.73
N LEU A 50 15.39 -11.15 3.75
CA LEU A 50 14.58 -11.03 4.96
C LEU A 50 15.09 -11.96 6.07
N LYS A 51 15.39 -13.21 5.72
CA LYS A 51 15.94 -14.19 6.66
C LYS A 51 17.25 -13.71 7.27
N LYS A 52 18.14 -13.12 6.46
CA LYS A 52 19.41 -12.54 6.92
C LYS A 52 19.22 -11.33 7.84
N LEU A 53 18.14 -10.58 7.66
CA LEU A 53 17.76 -9.45 8.53
C LEU A 53 16.95 -9.88 9.76
N GLY A 54 16.84 -11.18 10.02
CA GLY A 54 16.14 -11.71 11.20
C GLY A 54 14.61 -11.58 11.13
N CYS A 55 14.06 -11.25 9.96
CA CYS A 55 12.64 -11.30 9.70
C CYS A 55 12.27 -12.73 9.31
N HIS A 56 11.32 -13.32 10.02
CA HIS A 56 10.96 -14.74 9.87
C HIS A 56 9.52 -14.95 9.43
N THR A 57 8.69 -13.91 9.48
CA THR A 57 7.32 -13.93 9.00
C THR A 57 7.00 -12.62 8.28
N VAL A 58 6.09 -12.70 7.31
CA VAL A 58 5.57 -11.54 6.59
C VAL A 58 4.09 -11.74 6.29
N HIS A 59 3.37 -10.64 6.04
CA HIS A 59 2.07 -10.72 5.38
C HIS A 59 2.20 -10.57 3.86
N ILE A 60 1.21 -11.07 3.11
CA ILE A 60 1.12 -10.88 1.66
C ILE A 60 0.03 -9.85 1.36
N GLY A 61 0.33 -8.88 0.50
CA GLY A 61 -0.62 -7.90 -0.01
C GLY A 61 -0.34 -7.50 -1.46
N GLY A 62 -0.95 -6.41 -1.90
CA GLY A 62 -0.75 -5.81 -3.23
C GLY A 62 -1.58 -6.43 -4.35
N GLY A 63 -1.94 -5.68 -5.40
CA GLY A 63 -3.20 -4.95 -5.31
C GLY A 63 -4.26 -5.87 -4.70
N GLU A 64 -4.78 -6.82 -5.49
CA GLU A 64 -5.50 -7.98 -4.94
C GLU A 64 -4.73 -9.27 -5.24
N PRO A 65 -4.06 -9.89 -4.24
CA PRO A 65 -3.20 -11.06 -4.46
C PRO A 65 -3.93 -12.25 -5.07
N LEU A 66 -5.19 -12.45 -4.68
CA LEU A 66 -5.98 -13.63 -5.02
C LEU A 66 -6.72 -13.53 -6.36
N LEU A 67 -6.54 -12.43 -7.12
CA LEU A 67 -7.00 -12.37 -8.52
C LEU A 67 -6.29 -13.39 -9.42
N ARG A 68 -5.06 -13.80 -9.04
CA ARG A 68 -4.19 -14.68 -9.83
C ARG A 68 -3.51 -15.70 -8.91
N LEU A 69 -4.30 -16.59 -8.32
CA LEU A 69 -3.81 -17.61 -7.38
C LEU A 69 -2.62 -18.40 -7.95
N GLU A 70 -2.65 -18.75 -9.24
CA GLU A 70 -1.59 -19.51 -9.89
C GLU A 70 -0.25 -18.76 -9.98
N LYS A 71 -0.27 -17.42 -9.85
CA LYS A 71 0.93 -16.59 -9.75
C LYS A 71 1.38 -16.36 -8.32
N LEU A 72 0.47 -16.46 -7.35
CA LEU A 72 0.77 -16.40 -5.93
C LEU A 72 1.49 -17.67 -5.44
N ILE A 73 1.10 -18.87 -5.92
CA ILE A 73 1.67 -20.14 -5.46
C ILE A 73 3.21 -20.16 -5.52
N PRO A 74 3.88 -19.81 -6.64
CA PRO A 74 5.34 -19.80 -6.68
C PRO A 74 5.99 -18.85 -5.66
N VAL A 75 5.31 -17.76 -5.26
CA VAL A 75 5.80 -16.86 -4.21
C VAL A 75 5.71 -17.54 -2.84
N LEU A 76 4.60 -18.22 -2.53
CA LEU A 76 4.43 -18.98 -1.29
C LEU A 76 5.44 -20.13 -1.17
N GLU A 77 5.68 -20.85 -2.26
CA GLU A 77 6.72 -21.88 -2.32
C GLU A 77 8.12 -21.30 -2.06
N SER A 78 8.39 -20.09 -2.57
CA SER A 78 9.66 -19.38 -2.32
C SER A 78 9.80 -19.00 -0.84
N ALA A 79 8.71 -18.56 -0.19
CA ALA A 79 8.71 -18.28 1.25
C ALA A 79 9.04 -19.54 2.06
N ALA A 80 8.40 -20.67 1.72
CA ALA A 80 8.66 -21.96 2.35
C ALA A 80 10.12 -22.41 2.18
N ARG A 81 10.67 -22.36 0.95
CA ARG A 81 12.09 -22.70 0.69
C ARG A 81 13.07 -21.87 1.51
N ASN A 82 12.74 -20.61 1.78
CA ASN A 82 13.57 -19.69 2.56
C ASN A 82 13.25 -19.69 4.06
N ASN A 83 12.37 -20.58 4.54
CA ASN A 83 11.93 -20.65 5.93
C ASN A 83 11.38 -19.31 6.45
N ILE A 84 10.52 -18.68 5.63
CA ILE A 84 9.72 -17.49 5.97
C ILE A 84 8.26 -17.94 6.10
N GLY A 85 7.65 -17.66 7.25
CA GLY A 85 6.22 -17.89 7.49
C GLY A 85 5.36 -16.79 6.88
N ILE A 86 4.10 -17.11 6.58
CA ILE A 86 3.10 -16.15 6.13
C ILE A 86 2.12 -15.90 7.28
N ASP A 87 2.08 -14.68 7.79
CA ASP A 87 1.19 -14.29 8.90
C ASP A 87 -0.27 -14.28 8.45
N TYR A 88 -0.55 -13.61 7.33
CA TYR A 88 -1.84 -13.59 6.66
C TYR A 88 -1.70 -13.10 5.22
N ILE A 89 -2.75 -13.30 4.41
CA ILE A 89 -2.90 -12.66 3.10
C ILE A 89 -4.02 -11.63 3.17
N GLU A 90 -3.72 -10.40 2.78
CA GLU A 90 -4.70 -9.32 2.62
C GLU A 90 -5.56 -9.55 1.39
N THR A 91 -6.87 -9.40 1.54
CA THR A 91 -7.81 -9.50 0.42
C THR A 91 -9.01 -8.57 0.61
N ASN A 92 -9.48 -8.02 -0.51
CA ASN A 92 -10.72 -7.26 -0.61
C ASN A 92 -11.94 -8.15 -0.89
N ALA A 93 -11.76 -9.47 -1.00
CA ALA A 93 -12.79 -10.47 -1.29
C ALA A 93 -13.44 -10.40 -2.70
N SER A 94 -12.93 -9.56 -3.61
CA SER A 94 -13.51 -9.41 -4.96
C SER A 94 -13.52 -10.71 -5.79
N TRP A 95 -12.54 -11.59 -5.55
CA TRP A 95 -12.38 -12.87 -6.23
C TRP A 95 -13.42 -13.92 -5.80
N PHE A 96 -14.10 -13.72 -4.67
CA PHE A 96 -15.17 -14.60 -4.21
C PHE A 96 -16.31 -14.64 -5.24
N LYS A 97 -16.74 -15.86 -5.58
CA LYS A 97 -17.85 -16.14 -6.49
C LYS A 97 -18.95 -16.93 -5.79
N ASP A 98 -18.57 -18.02 -5.15
CA ASP A 98 -19.44 -18.96 -4.45
C ASP A 98 -18.63 -19.75 -3.40
N GLU A 99 -19.33 -20.41 -2.48
CA GLU A 99 -18.70 -21.16 -1.37
C GLU A 99 -17.78 -22.28 -1.89
N GLN A 100 -18.18 -23.01 -2.93
CA GLN A 100 -17.44 -24.17 -3.42
C GLN A 100 -16.09 -23.75 -4.03
N SER A 101 -16.09 -22.73 -4.89
CA SER A 101 -14.87 -22.18 -5.48
C SER A 101 -13.97 -21.53 -4.42
N ALA A 102 -14.56 -20.83 -3.44
CA ALA A 102 -13.81 -20.27 -2.32
C ALA A 102 -13.12 -21.33 -1.47
N VAL A 103 -13.83 -22.40 -1.09
CA VAL A 103 -13.26 -23.52 -0.32
C VAL A 103 -12.09 -24.18 -1.05
N HIS A 104 -12.14 -24.30 -2.38
CA HIS A 104 -11.02 -24.82 -3.16
C HIS A 104 -9.78 -23.91 -3.05
N VAL A 105 -9.95 -22.61 -3.26
CA VAL A 105 -8.86 -21.63 -3.13
C VAL A 105 -8.28 -21.64 -1.71
N LEU A 106 -9.12 -21.66 -0.69
CA LEU A 106 -8.69 -21.64 0.71
C LEU A 106 -7.90 -22.91 1.08
N LYS A 107 -8.34 -24.09 0.62
CA LYS A 107 -7.60 -25.34 0.83
C LYS A 107 -6.25 -25.34 0.11
N GLU A 108 -6.18 -24.79 -1.09
CA GLU A 108 -4.91 -24.62 -1.80
C GLU A 108 -3.96 -23.75 -0.98
N LEU A 109 -4.40 -22.58 -0.49
CA LEU A 109 -3.61 -21.71 0.37
C LEU A 109 -3.11 -22.42 1.65
N MET A 110 -3.98 -23.20 2.31
CA MET A 110 -3.60 -23.99 3.49
C MET A 110 -2.56 -25.06 3.16
N GLY A 111 -2.60 -25.65 1.97
CA GLY A 111 -1.57 -26.56 1.47
C GLY A 111 -0.19 -25.91 1.32
N HIS A 112 -0.16 -24.57 1.19
CA HIS A 112 1.05 -23.75 1.15
C HIS A 112 1.33 -23.01 2.47
N ASN A 113 0.88 -23.56 3.60
CA ASN A 113 1.09 -23.05 4.97
C ASN A 113 0.50 -21.65 5.24
N VAL A 114 -0.54 -21.26 4.51
CA VAL A 114 -1.29 -20.03 4.79
C VAL A 114 -2.55 -20.38 5.57
N HIS A 115 -2.63 -19.89 6.80
CA HIS A 115 -3.71 -20.24 7.74
C HIS A 115 -4.56 -19.06 8.19
N THR A 116 -4.31 -17.85 7.66
CA THR A 116 -5.13 -16.67 7.98
C THR A 116 -5.28 -15.75 6.78
N LEU A 117 -6.50 -15.23 6.61
CA LEU A 117 -6.77 -14.13 5.69
C LEU A 117 -7.09 -12.86 6.49
N LEU A 118 -6.52 -11.73 6.07
CA LEU A 118 -6.98 -10.40 6.46
C LEU A 118 -8.00 -9.93 5.44
N ILE A 119 -9.25 -9.75 5.88
CA ILE A 119 -10.35 -9.37 4.99
C ILE A 119 -10.70 -7.90 5.25
N SER A 120 -10.62 -7.06 4.21
CA SER A 120 -10.94 -5.63 4.30
C SER A 120 -12.44 -5.39 4.40
N ILE A 121 -12.88 -4.71 5.47
CA ILE A 121 -14.28 -4.44 5.76
C ILE A 121 -14.45 -2.94 5.96
N ASP A 122 -14.68 -2.21 4.87
CA ASP A 122 -14.85 -0.77 4.94
C ASP A 122 -15.64 -0.19 3.76
N PRO A 123 -16.17 1.05 3.89
CA PRO A 123 -16.93 1.71 2.84
C PRO A 123 -16.16 1.96 1.55
N PHE A 124 -14.83 2.07 1.59
CA PHE A 124 -14.03 2.34 0.39
C PHE A 124 -13.92 1.10 -0.51
N HIS A 125 -13.78 -0.08 0.08
CA HIS A 125 -13.87 -1.34 -0.68
C HIS A 125 -15.29 -1.60 -1.16
N ASN A 126 -16.30 -1.23 -0.36
CA ASN A 126 -17.70 -1.39 -0.77
C ASN A 126 -18.11 -0.51 -1.96
N GLU A 127 -17.36 0.54 -2.32
CA GLU A 127 -17.56 1.26 -3.60
C GLU A 127 -17.40 0.34 -4.84
N TYR A 128 -16.69 -0.78 -4.69
CA TYR A 128 -16.36 -1.70 -5.78
C TYR A 128 -16.87 -3.12 -5.54
N ILE A 129 -17.04 -3.53 -4.29
CA ILE A 129 -17.24 -4.93 -3.91
C ILE A 129 -18.53 -5.05 -3.11
N PRO A 130 -19.52 -5.82 -3.59
CA PRO A 130 -20.72 -6.13 -2.82
C PRO A 130 -20.38 -6.79 -1.48
N PHE A 131 -21.02 -6.34 -0.41
CA PHE A 131 -20.72 -6.84 0.93
C PHE A 131 -21.07 -8.33 1.11
N CYS A 132 -21.98 -8.88 0.30
CA CYS A 132 -22.27 -10.32 0.28
C CYS A 132 -21.04 -11.18 -0.04
N LYS A 133 -20.07 -10.67 -0.80
CA LYS A 133 -18.81 -11.38 -1.09
C LYS A 133 -17.91 -11.51 0.14
N VAL A 134 -17.83 -10.45 0.94
CA VAL A 134 -17.10 -10.45 2.21
C VAL A 134 -17.72 -11.46 3.16
N LYS A 135 -19.05 -11.42 3.33
CA LYS A 135 -19.78 -12.39 4.18
C LYS A 135 -19.56 -13.83 3.73
N GLY A 136 -19.75 -14.10 2.43
CA GLY A 136 -19.54 -15.43 1.86
C GLY A 136 -18.11 -15.93 2.01
N LEU A 137 -17.10 -15.06 1.87
CA LEU A 137 -15.71 -15.44 2.10
C LEU A 137 -15.45 -15.79 3.57
N MET A 138 -15.99 -15.02 4.52
CA MET A 138 -15.87 -15.32 5.96
C MET A 138 -16.54 -16.65 6.32
N GLU A 139 -17.71 -16.94 5.76
CA GLU A 139 -18.39 -18.24 5.91
C GLU A 139 -17.54 -19.38 5.34
N ALA A 140 -17.01 -19.23 4.12
CA ALA A 140 -16.12 -20.21 3.51
C ALA A 140 -14.85 -20.45 4.34
N CYS A 141 -14.25 -19.41 4.93
CA CYS A 141 -13.12 -19.55 5.85
C CYS A 141 -13.49 -20.40 7.07
N SER A 142 -14.66 -20.16 7.66
CA SER A 142 -15.15 -20.96 8.79
C SER A 142 -15.31 -22.45 8.43
N ARG A 143 -15.78 -22.78 7.21
CA ARG A 143 -15.95 -24.17 6.74
C ARG A 143 -14.66 -24.98 6.70
N VAL A 144 -13.54 -24.32 6.40
CA VAL A 144 -12.23 -24.98 6.29
C VAL A 144 -11.32 -24.73 7.48
N ASN A 145 -11.81 -24.06 8.52
CA ASN A 145 -11.04 -23.65 9.69
C ASN A 145 -9.83 -22.74 9.34
N MET A 146 -10.01 -21.88 8.34
CA MET A 146 -9.07 -20.79 8.03
C MET A 146 -9.29 -19.64 9.00
N GLY A 147 -8.23 -19.12 9.60
CA GLY A 147 -8.29 -17.93 10.44
C GLY A 147 -8.74 -16.70 9.65
N VAL A 148 -9.53 -15.84 10.29
CA VAL A 148 -9.93 -14.55 9.72
C VAL A 148 -9.44 -13.45 10.64
N PHE A 149 -8.63 -12.55 10.10
CA PHE A 149 -8.36 -11.24 10.67
C PHE A 149 -9.31 -10.23 10.01
N PRO A 150 -10.43 -9.87 10.66
CA PRO A 150 -11.33 -8.87 10.10
C PRO A 150 -10.74 -7.47 10.25
N TRP A 151 -10.30 -6.86 9.15
CA TRP A 151 -9.78 -5.51 9.18
C TRP A 151 -10.92 -4.50 9.19
N LEU A 152 -11.04 -3.77 10.31
CA LEU A 152 -12.06 -2.74 10.58
C LEU A 152 -13.49 -3.28 10.72
N MET A 153 -13.64 -4.30 11.57
CA MET A 153 -14.94 -4.87 11.95
C MET A 153 -15.95 -3.83 12.48
N GLU A 154 -15.49 -2.68 12.98
CA GLU A 154 -16.33 -1.54 13.36
C GLU A 154 -17.19 -0.95 12.23
N PHE A 155 -16.86 -1.16 10.96
CA PHE A 155 -17.71 -0.75 9.84
C PHE A 155 -18.77 -1.79 9.47
N TRP A 156 -18.78 -2.97 10.10
CA TRP A 156 -19.72 -4.04 9.75
C TRP A 156 -21.17 -3.58 9.78
N SER A 157 -21.58 -2.86 10.84
CA SER A 157 -22.95 -2.34 10.96
C SER A 157 -23.30 -1.36 9.84
N ASP A 158 -22.34 -0.54 9.42
CA ASP A 158 -22.56 0.47 8.39
C ASP A 158 -22.81 -0.22 7.05
N LEU A 159 -21.96 -1.20 6.69
CA LEU A 159 -22.07 -1.99 5.47
C LEU A 159 -23.33 -2.88 5.48
N ALA A 160 -23.63 -3.54 6.60
CA ALA A 160 -24.81 -4.41 6.75
C ALA A 160 -26.14 -3.64 6.66
N SER A 161 -26.11 -2.33 6.85
CA SER A 161 -27.29 -1.47 6.73
C SER A 161 -27.61 -1.08 5.27
N MET A 162 -26.73 -1.42 4.34
CA MET A 162 -26.86 -1.19 2.91
C MET A 162 -27.31 -2.49 2.19
N ASP A 163 -27.60 -2.40 0.88
CA ASP A 163 -27.96 -3.56 0.06
C ASP A 163 -26.70 -4.37 -0.27
N ASP A 164 -26.53 -5.50 0.41
CA ASP A 164 -25.30 -6.29 0.38
C ASP A 164 -24.99 -6.91 -0.99
N LYS A 165 -25.96 -6.97 -1.90
CA LYS A 165 -25.80 -7.57 -3.24
C LYS A 165 -25.15 -6.64 -4.25
N LYS A 166 -24.93 -5.37 -3.91
CA LYS A 166 -24.29 -4.40 -4.80
C LYS A 166 -23.23 -3.54 -4.11
N PRO A 167 -22.34 -2.91 -4.87
CA PRO A 167 -21.44 -1.89 -4.34
C PRO A 167 -22.22 -0.61 -3.99
N HIS A 168 -21.67 0.20 -3.09
CA HIS A 168 -22.22 1.50 -2.70
C HIS A 168 -21.15 2.58 -2.62
N SER A 169 -21.43 3.74 -3.23
CA SER A 169 -20.48 4.86 -3.21
C SER A 169 -20.41 5.55 -1.85
N LEU A 170 -19.32 6.25 -1.55
CA LEU A 170 -19.24 7.06 -0.33
C LEU A 170 -20.34 8.13 -0.24
N GLU A 171 -20.84 8.61 -1.38
CA GLU A 171 -21.96 9.55 -1.44
C GLU A 171 -23.29 8.91 -1.02
N GLU A 172 -23.49 7.61 -1.25
CA GLU A 172 -24.63 6.86 -0.71
C GLU A 172 -24.53 6.72 0.82
N TYR A 173 -23.35 6.39 1.34
CA TYR A 173 -23.09 6.39 2.78
C TYR A 173 -23.36 7.77 3.41
N SER A 174 -22.91 8.84 2.75
CA SER A 174 -23.17 10.22 3.19
C SER A 174 -24.66 10.59 3.19
N ARG A 175 -25.43 10.10 2.21
CA ARG A 175 -26.90 10.27 2.19
C ARG A 175 -27.60 9.53 3.35
N ARG A 176 -27.07 8.38 3.75
CA ARG A 176 -27.65 7.56 4.83
C ARG A 176 -27.25 8.03 6.23
N PHE A 177 -25.97 8.31 6.44
CA PHE A 177 -25.39 8.61 7.76
C PHE A 177 -25.10 10.10 7.97
N GLY A 178 -25.37 10.93 6.97
CA GLY A 178 -25.14 12.38 7.00
C GLY A 178 -23.79 12.80 6.43
N LYS A 179 -23.70 14.08 6.06
CA LYS A 179 -22.54 14.67 5.36
C LYS A 179 -21.21 14.50 6.10
N ASN A 180 -21.26 14.41 7.43
CA ASN A 180 -20.07 14.24 8.27
C ASN A 180 -19.48 12.82 8.20
N TYR A 181 -20.18 11.85 7.63
CA TYR A 181 -19.71 10.48 7.53
C TYR A 181 -18.35 10.41 6.83
N ILE A 182 -18.24 10.97 5.61
CA ILE A 182 -17.00 10.97 4.82
C ILE A 182 -15.87 11.68 5.58
N ILE A 183 -16.16 12.81 6.23
CA ILE A 183 -15.19 13.62 7.00
C ILE A 183 -14.65 12.82 8.20
N SER A 184 -15.48 11.97 8.81
CA SER A 184 -15.09 11.15 9.96
C SER A 184 -14.29 9.89 9.59
N LEU A 185 -14.39 9.41 8.34
CA LEU A 185 -13.77 8.16 7.92
C LEU A 185 -12.25 8.09 8.17
N PRO A 186 -11.43 9.14 7.91
CA PRO A 186 -10.00 9.08 8.22
C PRO A 186 -9.74 8.78 9.69
N SER A 187 -10.50 9.37 10.60
CA SER A 187 -10.35 9.15 12.04
C SER A 187 -10.85 7.76 12.47
N ARG A 188 -11.97 7.30 11.91
CA ARG A 188 -12.54 5.98 12.23
C ARG A 188 -11.61 4.87 11.75
N TYR A 189 -11.16 4.97 10.51
CA TYR A 189 -10.26 3.98 9.90
C TYR A 189 -8.83 4.05 10.45
N GLY A 190 -8.38 5.21 10.93
CA GLY A 190 -6.97 5.46 11.23
C GLY A 190 -6.13 5.68 9.96
N LEU A 191 -6.68 6.37 8.96
CA LEU A 191 -6.01 6.60 7.68
C LEU A 191 -4.78 7.49 7.82
N ASN A 192 -3.69 7.02 7.23
CA ASN A 192 -2.59 7.88 6.82
C ASN A 192 -2.97 8.55 5.49
N LEU A 193 -3.17 9.88 5.50
CA LEU A 193 -3.53 10.64 4.29
C LEU A 193 -2.35 10.76 3.33
N ARG A 194 -2.14 9.71 2.53
CA ARG A 194 -1.10 9.55 1.50
C ARG A 194 -1.64 8.69 0.37
N GLY A 195 -0.96 8.64 -0.78
CA GLY A 195 -1.50 7.93 -1.93
C GLY A 195 -2.84 8.56 -2.33
N ARG A 196 -3.83 7.72 -2.67
CA ARG A 196 -5.17 8.22 -3.01
C ARG A 196 -5.95 8.78 -1.83
N ALA A 197 -5.62 8.38 -0.59
CA ALA A 197 -6.28 8.93 0.59
C ALA A 197 -6.01 10.44 0.67
N LEU A 198 -4.78 10.88 0.37
CA LEU A 198 -4.46 12.30 0.33
C LEU A 198 -5.29 13.03 -0.73
N GLU A 199 -5.34 12.54 -1.98
CA GLU A 199 -6.10 13.21 -3.04
C GLU A 199 -7.61 13.27 -2.74
N THR A 200 -8.15 12.23 -2.10
CA THR A 200 -9.56 12.17 -1.69
C THR A 200 -9.89 13.23 -0.66
N TYR A 201 -9.04 13.44 0.34
CA TYR A 201 -9.31 14.31 1.48
C TYR A 201 -8.71 15.71 1.35
N LYS A 202 -7.75 15.92 0.46
CA LYS A 202 -7.09 17.20 0.18
C LYS A 202 -8.06 18.36 -0.06
N PRO A 203 -9.21 18.21 -0.76
CA PRO A 203 -10.20 19.29 -0.89
C PRO A 203 -10.81 19.75 0.44
N MET A 204 -10.81 18.89 1.46
CA MET A 204 -11.40 19.14 2.79
C MET A 204 -10.35 19.59 3.82
N MET A 205 -9.07 19.53 3.46
CA MET A 205 -7.96 19.88 4.35
C MET A 205 -7.68 21.39 4.34
N ARG A 206 -7.22 21.90 5.49
CA ARG A 206 -6.67 23.25 5.56
C ARG A 206 -5.43 23.34 4.67
N LYS A 207 -5.38 24.40 3.85
CA LYS A 207 -4.22 24.71 3.03
C LYS A 207 -3.31 25.74 3.73
N ASP A 208 -2.01 25.59 3.54
CA ASP A 208 -0.97 26.54 3.94
C ASP A 208 -0.22 27.01 2.68
N SER A 209 0.37 28.22 2.74
CA SER A 209 1.18 28.71 1.61
C SER A 209 2.46 27.89 1.45
N TYR A 210 2.96 27.81 0.22
CA TYR A 210 4.22 27.14 -0.09
C TYR A 210 5.37 27.62 0.81
N GLU A 211 5.52 28.94 0.98
CA GLU A 211 6.60 29.55 1.76
C GLU A 211 6.50 29.16 3.24
N ARG A 212 5.27 29.09 3.78
CA ARG A 212 5.04 28.70 5.17
C ARG A 212 5.36 27.23 5.39
N ILE A 213 5.04 26.36 4.43
CA ILE A 213 5.34 24.92 4.47
C ILE A 213 6.86 24.72 4.45
N VAL A 214 7.57 25.36 3.51
CA VAL A 214 9.03 25.28 3.38
C VAL A 214 9.74 25.86 4.60
N LYS A 215 9.29 27.00 5.13
CA LYS A 215 9.85 27.63 6.34
C LYS A 215 9.74 26.74 7.58
N ARG A 216 8.72 25.89 7.65
CA ARG A 216 8.48 24.95 8.76
C ARG A 216 9.03 23.54 8.47
N SER A 217 9.80 23.38 7.40
CA SER A 217 10.36 22.09 7.02
C SER A 217 11.25 21.54 8.14
N ALA A 218 11.13 20.23 8.36
CA ALA A 218 12.00 19.47 9.24
C ALA A 218 12.29 18.11 8.58
N PRO A 219 13.41 17.44 8.94
CA PRO A 219 13.74 16.08 8.52
C PRO A 219 12.53 15.13 8.55
N CYS A 220 12.24 14.43 7.45
CA CYS A 220 11.12 13.50 7.39
C CYS A 220 11.44 12.20 8.15
N ARG A 221 10.85 12.05 9.34
CA ARG A 221 11.09 10.88 10.23
C ARG A 221 10.30 9.62 9.85
N LEU A 222 9.54 9.67 8.76
CA LEU A 222 8.64 8.59 8.34
C LEU A 222 9.31 7.57 7.40
N LEU A 223 10.56 7.83 7.00
CA LEU A 223 11.23 7.06 5.94
C LEU A 223 12.12 5.92 6.47
N SER A 224 12.48 5.94 7.76
CA SER A 224 13.46 5.03 8.37
C SER A 224 12.84 4.02 9.35
N GLY A 225 11.52 3.77 9.25
CA GLY A 225 10.83 2.78 10.09
C GLY A 225 11.28 1.34 9.80
N VAL A 226 11.55 0.57 10.85
CA VAL A 226 11.92 -0.87 10.79
C VAL A 226 10.73 -1.81 11.01
N HIS A 227 9.54 -1.24 11.27
CA HIS A 227 8.27 -1.94 11.44
C HIS A 227 7.34 -1.62 10.26
N HIS A 228 6.52 -2.60 9.86
CA HIS A 228 5.51 -2.47 8.81
C HIS A 228 6.07 -1.93 7.48
N PHE A 229 7.31 -2.28 7.16
CA PHE A 229 7.88 -2.02 5.84
C PHE A 229 7.20 -2.90 4.80
N HIS A 230 7.39 -2.58 3.52
CA HIS A 230 6.98 -3.49 2.45
C HIS A 230 8.14 -3.73 1.48
N VAL A 231 8.16 -4.90 0.84
CA VAL A 231 8.98 -5.16 -0.34
C VAL A 231 8.06 -5.50 -1.51
N ASP A 232 8.24 -4.84 -2.64
CA ASP A 232 7.38 -5.05 -3.82
C ASP A 232 7.90 -6.09 -4.79
N LEU A 233 7.06 -6.41 -5.79
CA LEU A 233 7.35 -7.37 -6.86
C LEU A 233 8.61 -7.08 -7.68
N TYR A 234 9.20 -5.89 -7.55
CA TYR A 234 10.42 -5.48 -8.24
C TYR A 234 11.65 -5.50 -7.31
N GLY A 235 11.51 -6.04 -6.09
CA GLY A 235 12.56 -6.10 -5.09
C GLY A 235 12.89 -4.74 -4.46
N ASN A 236 11.96 -3.78 -4.49
CA ASN A 236 12.15 -2.50 -3.83
C ASN A 236 11.60 -2.54 -2.41
N PHE A 237 12.38 -2.06 -1.46
CA PHE A 237 11.91 -1.67 -0.14
C PHE A 237 11.09 -0.39 -0.24
N ILE A 238 9.88 -0.43 0.30
CA ILE A 238 8.97 0.70 0.41
C ILE A 238 8.90 1.10 1.89
N PRO A 239 9.25 2.35 2.22
CA PRO A 239 9.11 2.85 3.58
C PRO A 239 7.65 2.73 4.04
N GLN A 240 7.45 2.27 5.28
CA GLN A 240 6.14 2.03 5.91
C GLN A 240 5.08 3.07 5.57
N SER A 241 5.50 4.33 5.51
CA SER A 241 4.63 5.46 5.44
C SER A 241 4.46 6.02 4.02
N CYS A 242 5.38 5.82 3.09
CA CYS A 242 5.45 6.66 1.89
C CYS A 242 5.59 5.83 0.61
N SER A 243 4.48 5.24 0.16
CA SER A 243 4.40 4.54 -1.13
C SER A 243 4.87 5.44 -2.28
N GLY A 244 5.50 4.82 -3.29
CA GLY A 244 6.16 5.49 -4.41
C GLY A 244 7.58 5.97 -4.11
N LEU A 245 8.00 6.01 -2.84
CA LEU A 245 9.42 6.05 -2.49
C LEU A 245 9.94 4.62 -2.41
N SER A 246 11.16 4.41 -2.90
CA SER A 246 11.73 3.07 -2.97
C SER A 246 13.25 3.08 -2.78
N ILE A 247 13.79 2.00 -2.23
CA ILE A 247 15.23 1.70 -2.25
C ILE A 247 15.38 0.24 -2.65
N LYS A 248 16.40 -0.14 -3.42
CA LYS A 248 16.61 -1.56 -3.73
C LYS A 248 16.90 -2.32 -2.45
N PHE A 249 16.13 -3.37 -2.18
CA PHE A 249 16.15 -4.04 -0.90
C PHE A 249 17.54 -4.65 -0.59
N SER A 250 18.21 -5.17 -1.62
CA SER A 250 19.58 -5.70 -1.53
C SER A 250 20.66 -4.66 -1.19
N GLU A 251 20.38 -3.36 -1.35
CA GLU A 251 21.33 -2.28 -1.07
C GLU A 251 21.28 -1.79 0.39
N LEU A 252 20.18 -2.06 1.11
CA LEU A 252 20.01 -1.62 2.50
C LEU A 252 21.01 -2.23 3.47
N PHE A 253 21.55 -3.42 3.17
CA PHE A 253 22.55 -4.10 3.99
C PHE A 253 23.89 -3.38 4.04
N LYS A 254 24.29 -2.80 2.91
CA LYS A 254 25.56 -2.08 2.78
C LYS A 254 25.41 -0.62 3.23
N GLY A 255 24.17 -0.14 3.24
CA GLY A 255 23.84 1.27 3.36
C GLY A 255 23.58 1.82 1.96
N ALA A 256 22.33 2.22 1.71
CA ALA A 256 21.91 2.68 0.40
C ALA A 256 22.63 3.98 0.03
N ASP A 257 23.18 4.07 -1.18
CA ASP A 257 23.98 5.22 -1.61
C ASP A 257 23.16 6.53 -1.59
N PRO A 258 23.58 7.55 -0.82
CA PRO A 258 22.92 8.85 -0.78
C PRO A 258 22.81 9.58 -2.12
N ASP A 259 23.80 9.43 -2.99
CA ASP A 259 23.85 10.12 -4.28
C ASP A 259 22.97 9.42 -5.32
N LYS A 260 22.73 8.12 -5.13
CA LYS A 260 21.80 7.35 -5.95
C LYS A 260 20.33 7.62 -5.57
N TYR A 261 20.02 7.71 -4.27
CA TYR A 261 18.67 7.87 -3.75
C TYR A 261 18.42 9.30 -3.24
N THR A 262 18.70 10.27 -4.11
CA THR A 262 18.73 11.69 -3.77
C THR A 262 17.41 12.21 -3.21
N VAL A 263 16.26 11.88 -3.80
CA VAL A 263 14.95 12.36 -3.32
C VAL A 263 14.66 11.83 -1.92
N PHE A 264 14.93 10.54 -1.69
CA PHE A 264 14.79 9.90 -0.39
C PHE A 264 15.63 10.62 0.67
N TYR A 265 16.93 10.81 0.42
CA TYR A 265 17.83 11.40 1.41
C TYR A 265 17.63 12.89 1.60
N ARG A 266 17.22 13.65 0.58
CA ARG A 266 16.81 15.05 0.73
C ARG A 266 15.62 15.17 1.68
N LEU A 267 14.61 14.30 1.53
CA LEU A 267 13.48 14.25 2.44
C LEU A 267 13.90 13.84 3.86
N GLU A 268 14.72 12.80 3.99
CA GLU A 268 15.19 12.30 5.29
C GLU A 268 15.98 13.37 6.06
N THR A 269 16.86 14.11 5.39
CA THR A 269 17.83 15.01 6.04
C THR A 269 17.40 16.47 6.12
N ALA A 270 16.72 16.99 5.10
CA ALA A 270 16.33 18.39 5.00
C ALA A 270 14.80 18.60 4.94
N GLY A 271 14.03 17.51 4.90
CA GLY A 271 12.58 17.55 4.84
C GLY A 271 12.07 18.04 3.49
N ILE A 272 10.83 18.54 3.50
CA ILE A 272 10.17 19.02 2.29
C ILE A 272 10.88 20.21 1.65
N LYS A 273 11.59 21.05 2.44
CA LYS A 273 12.42 22.14 1.91
C LYS A 273 13.53 21.59 1.01
N GLY A 274 14.25 20.56 1.46
CA GLY A 274 15.35 20.00 0.66
C GLY A 274 14.87 19.41 -0.67
N LEU A 275 13.70 18.76 -0.66
CA LEU A 275 13.08 18.26 -1.88
C LEU A 275 12.58 19.40 -2.80
N ALA A 276 11.99 20.45 -2.22
CA ALA A 276 11.53 21.60 -2.98
C ALA A 276 12.70 22.38 -3.61
N ASP A 277 13.79 22.58 -2.86
CA ASP A 277 15.01 23.23 -3.37
C ASP A 277 15.58 22.45 -4.57
N LEU A 278 15.72 21.12 -4.45
CA LEU A 278 16.13 20.24 -5.55
C LEU A 278 15.24 20.44 -6.78
N ALA A 279 13.94 20.27 -6.62
CA ALA A 279 13.00 20.29 -7.75
C ALA A 279 12.92 21.67 -8.42
N VAL A 280 12.96 22.76 -7.66
CA VAL A 280 12.89 24.13 -8.20
C VAL A 280 14.19 24.52 -8.88
N GLN A 281 15.34 24.28 -8.24
CA GLN A 281 16.63 24.79 -8.70
C GLN A 281 17.22 23.96 -9.84
N GLU A 282 17.04 22.64 -9.79
CA GLU A 282 17.69 21.72 -10.73
C GLU A 282 16.74 21.25 -11.84
N TYR A 283 15.43 21.19 -11.58
CA TYR A 283 14.45 20.61 -12.51
C TYR A 283 13.32 21.55 -12.92
N GLY A 284 13.31 22.80 -12.47
CA GLY A 284 12.34 23.80 -12.92
C GLY A 284 10.91 23.59 -12.42
N TYR A 285 10.72 22.84 -11.33
CA TYR A 285 9.41 22.67 -10.69
C TYR A 285 8.81 24.03 -10.30
N LYS A 286 7.52 24.21 -10.62
CA LYS A 286 6.78 25.44 -10.30
C LYS A 286 5.80 25.18 -9.16
N PRO A 287 6.09 25.63 -7.92
CA PRO A 287 5.19 25.40 -6.81
C PRO A 287 3.87 26.16 -6.99
N LYS A 288 2.78 25.52 -6.60
CA LYS A 288 1.46 26.13 -6.44
C LYS A 288 1.48 27.10 -5.24
N PRO A 289 0.58 28.09 -5.19
CA PRO A 289 0.55 29.04 -4.08
C PRO A 289 0.30 28.39 -2.71
N GLN A 290 -0.41 27.26 -2.69
CA GLN A 290 -0.88 26.63 -1.45
C GLN A 290 -1.07 25.12 -1.59
N TYR A 291 -0.83 24.40 -0.51
CA TYR A 291 -0.94 22.94 -0.42
C TYR A 291 -1.63 22.51 0.88
N ALA A 292 -2.25 21.33 0.86
CA ALA A 292 -2.81 20.65 2.02
C ALA A 292 -1.71 20.01 2.90
N GLY A 293 -0.78 20.82 3.37
CA GLY A 293 0.34 20.39 4.22
C GLY A 293 1.55 19.84 3.45
N GLN A 294 2.57 19.37 4.21
CA GLN A 294 3.86 18.96 3.67
C GLN A 294 3.77 17.72 2.77
N CYS A 295 2.88 16.78 3.07
CA CYS A 295 2.73 15.55 2.27
C CYS A 295 2.09 15.83 0.91
N ASP A 296 1.21 16.84 0.81
CA ASP A 296 0.65 17.28 -0.47
C ASP A 296 1.72 17.90 -1.37
N LEU A 297 2.54 18.82 -0.84
CA LEU A 297 3.69 19.36 -1.57
C LEU A 297 4.69 18.26 -1.95
N CYS A 298 4.96 17.31 -1.04
CA CYS A 298 5.87 16.20 -1.29
C CYS A 298 5.38 15.32 -2.45
N GLN A 299 4.09 14.96 -2.45
CA GLN A 299 3.49 14.16 -3.51
C GLN A 299 3.49 14.90 -4.85
N ASP A 300 3.17 16.21 -4.85
CA ASP A 300 3.17 17.03 -6.07
C ASP A 300 4.58 17.11 -6.70
N ILE A 301 5.61 17.37 -5.90
CA ILE A 301 7.01 17.38 -6.38
C ILE A 301 7.42 16.01 -6.89
N ARG A 302 7.13 14.93 -6.14
CA ARG A 302 7.52 13.57 -6.54
C ARG A 302 6.82 13.14 -7.83
N SER A 303 5.55 13.49 -8.02
CA SER A 303 4.84 13.25 -9.28
C SER A 303 5.48 13.99 -10.44
N PHE A 304 5.84 15.26 -10.26
CA PHE A 304 6.58 16.03 -11.26
C PHE A 304 7.90 15.36 -11.64
N LEU A 305 8.74 15.04 -10.64
CA LEU A 305 10.04 14.39 -10.86
C LEU A 305 9.90 13.01 -11.52
N ALA A 306 8.86 12.24 -11.18
CA ALA A 306 8.68 10.88 -11.70
C ALA A 306 8.03 10.82 -13.10
N LEU A 307 7.28 11.86 -13.50
CA LEU A 307 6.45 11.82 -14.71
C LEU A 307 6.86 12.84 -15.78
N GLU A 308 7.47 13.96 -15.38
CA GLU A 308 7.76 15.08 -16.29
C GLU A 308 9.26 15.30 -16.53
N VAL A 309 10.12 14.84 -15.61
CA VAL A 309 11.58 14.94 -15.74
C VAL A 309 12.13 13.71 -16.45
N GLU A 310 13.03 13.92 -17.42
CA GLU A 310 13.67 12.83 -18.19
C GLU A 310 14.69 12.03 -17.36
N GLU A 311 15.33 12.68 -16.38
CA GLU A 311 16.26 12.02 -15.47
C GLU A 311 15.57 10.94 -14.63
N ALA A 312 16.21 9.78 -14.52
CA ALA A 312 15.67 8.67 -13.76
C ALA A 312 16.00 8.78 -12.26
N PHE A 313 14.96 8.88 -11.45
CA PHE A 313 15.06 8.78 -9.99
C PHE A 313 14.79 7.34 -9.53
N PRO A 314 15.80 6.56 -9.11
CA PRO A 314 15.59 5.17 -8.69
C PRO A 314 14.80 5.05 -7.38
N ASP A 315 14.73 6.13 -6.60
CA ASP A 315 13.88 6.23 -5.41
C ASP A 315 12.43 6.65 -5.70
N LEU A 316 12.07 6.99 -6.94
CA LEU A 316 10.69 7.29 -7.32
C LEU A 316 10.07 6.13 -8.12
N GLN A 317 9.91 5.00 -7.45
CA GLN A 317 9.37 3.77 -8.06
C GLN A 317 8.29 3.13 -7.19
N PRO A 318 7.40 2.32 -7.80
CA PRO A 318 7.21 2.18 -9.25
C PRO A 318 6.55 3.41 -9.90
N ALA A 319 6.91 3.75 -11.14
CA ALA A 319 6.32 4.87 -11.88
C ALA A 319 4.77 4.81 -11.96
N GLY A 320 4.20 3.61 -11.98
CA GLY A 320 2.75 3.42 -11.96
C GLY A 320 2.07 4.04 -10.73
N PHE A 321 2.75 4.14 -9.58
CA PHE A 321 2.20 4.78 -8.39
C PHE A 321 1.76 6.21 -8.70
N TYR A 322 2.61 6.98 -9.38
CA TYR A 322 2.34 8.37 -9.74
C TYR A 322 1.32 8.51 -10.87
N ARG A 323 1.15 7.50 -11.73
CA ARG A 323 0.17 7.50 -12.83
C ARG A 323 -1.25 7.13 -12.37
N PHE A 324 -1.37 6.33 -11.31
CA PHE A 324 -2.65 5.77 -10.86
C PHE A 324 -3.17 6.36 -9.53
N ILE A 325 -2.46 7.36 -9.00
CA ILE A 325 -2.91 8.16 -7.87
C ILE A 325 -4.12 9.04 -8.22
#